data_AF-A0A8C9ZLV6-F1
#
_entry.id   AF-A0A8C9ZLV6-F1
#
_cell.length_a   1.000
_cell.length_b   1.000
_cell.length_c   1.000
_cell.angle_alpha   90.00
_cell.angle_beta   90.00
_cell.angle_gamma   90.00
#
_symmetry.space_group_name_H-M   'P 1'
#
loop_
_entity.id
_entity.type
_entity.pdbx_description
1 polymer ?
#
loop_
_entity_poly.entity_id
_entity_poly.type
_entity_poly.pdbx_seq_one_letter_code
_entity_poly.pdbx_strand_id
1 'polypeptide(L)'
;MMALSDRRRPSAPHSTVERLSLRLLPPAVHRFIFSQSEEFWVAHLVFRALFGAVIGTGPVFNIQRNVETAALSLSCNLDLQVHHSKLLWRHAIRPFIVITQELMDDEPQFQSEARSVSRKFQDIRDEVFLQYGFDRFKPKDAARGNSTQEQFTFKTRIQCDSVVNEGVQRCADWFHGRWAECMNAIPVPVINHVLCVSMKFNFLCDVMRVMTPWCRQQIPIEGNFGQLFDQLNRSVNLLSREFSTKLILQEQQQQQAVLGGVLLGQNITQAVRESFRSLTTTMEQLNNVLQHLLSFTFITMFTQAFGYLRQYRKDVRFDNVYITTYFRQIDARRRRAGKRFLLPMKKSERKKFIEPCSLKIHPEELKQVSSGVFQLLSVSLLSFVLLIVDFSLFHVLDIVSRHTFTQFNLTSSHQVDIKVGGDSMMARLLRKTVSAFNSSSSLSFHTDNRVCVSPPSPLSAGVYVSCVCFVLLVALFSCLQVYSIRLRRVIAAFYNPKREKKRILFLYNLLIQRQISSTDSEGITSRGQRSRTVFQRLRRCLYRHLQQEVSDSQVTHYDPA
;
A
#
# COMPACT_ATOMS: atom_id res chain seq x y z
N MET A 1 40.04 14.05 -61.45
CA MET A 1 38.97 14.55 -60.56
C MET A 1 38.49 13.41 -59.68
N MET A 2 38.23 13.70 -58.41
CA MET A 2 38.11 12.78 -57.29
C MET A 2 37.02 11.70 -57.46
N ALA A 3 37.32 10.51 -56.95
CA ALA A 3 36.38 9.43 -56.73
C ALA A 3 35.23 9.89 -55.83
N LEU A 4 34.04 10.09 -56.40
CA LEU A 4 32.80 10.16 -55.65
C LEU A 4 32.48 8.74 -55.16
N SER A 5 33.02 8.42 -53.98
CA SER A 5 32.39 7.49 -53.06
C SER A 5 30.98 8.01 -52.82
N ASP A 6 29.98 7.27 -53.27
CA ASP A 6 28.57 7.50 -52.96
C ASP A 6 28.35 7.23 -51.45
N ARG A 7 28.81 8.16 -50.61
CA ARG A 7 28.29 8.34 -49.27
C ARG A 7 26.96 9.06 -49.47
N ARG A 8 25.85 8.32 -49.38
CA ARG A 8 24.55 8.94 -49.06
C ARG A 8 24.81 9.86 -47.86
N ARG A 9 24.60 11.17 -48.05
CA ARG A 9 24.54 12.10 -46.92
C ARG A 9 23.42 11.59 -46.00
N PRO A 10 23.67 11.39 -44.69
CA PRO A 10 22.57 11.13 -43.77
C PRO A 10 21.60 12.32 -43.85
N SER A 11 20.32 12.01 -43.98
CA SER A 11 19.24 12.98 -43.79
C SER A 11 19.38 13.60 -42.40
N ALA A 12 19.14 14.91 -42.29
CA ALA A 12 19.13 15.57 -40.99
C ALA A 12 18.04 14.93 -40.10
N PRO A 13 18.30 14.74 -38.78
CA PRO A 13 17.37 14.04 -37.90
C PRO A 13 16.04 14.80 -37.80
N HIS A 14 14.95 14.11 -38.08
CA HIS A 14 13.61 14.70 -38.23
C HIS A 14 12.87 14.87 -36.89
N SER A 15 13.41 14.34 -35.78
CA SER A 15 12.76 14.42 -34.45
C SER A 15 13.73 14.66 -33.29
N THR A 16 13.21 15.20 -32.18
CA THR A 16 13.94 15.44 -30.92
C THR A 16 14.44 14.15 -30.28
N VAL A 17 13.70 13.04 -30.49
CA VAL A 17 14.04 11.69 -30.01
C VAL A 17 15.26 11.14 -30.75
N GLU A 18 15.38 11.39 -32.05
CA GLU A 18 16.52 10.97 -32.86
C GLU A 18 17.82 11.67 -32.43
N ARG A 19 17.74 12.95 -32.03
CA ARG A 19 18.89 13.69 -31.45
C ARG A 19 19.31 13.19 -30.07
N LEU A 20 18.35 12.81 -29.22
CA LEU A 20 18.63 12.22 -27.90
C LEU A 20 19.29 10.84 -28.03
N SER A 21 18.82 10.03 -28.97
CA SER A 21 19.38 8.69 -29.22
C SER A 21 20.82 8.71 -29.75
N LEU A 22 21.22 9.74 -30.52
CA LEU A 22 22.60 9.97 -30.96
C LEU A 22 23.57 10.23 -29.81
N ARG A 23 23.08 10.77 -28.69
CA ARG A 23 23.90 11.13 -27.53
C ARG A 23 24.04 10.00 -26.52
N LEU A 24 23.03 9.13 -26.41
CA LEU A 24 22.96 8.08 -25.38
C LEU A 24 23.46 6.71 -25.85
N LEU A 25 23.41 6.42 -27.15
CA LEU A 25 23.69 5.08 -27.68
C LEU A 25 24.97 5.07 -28.52
N PRO A 26 25.78 4.00 -28.47
CA PRO A 26 26.94 3.84 -29.33
C PRO A 26 26.58 4.08 -30.80
N PRO A 27 27.47 4.68 -31.62
CA PRO A 27 27.17 5.03 -33.01
C PRO A 27 26.71 3.84 -33.87
N ALA A 28 27.11 2.62 -33.49
CA ALA A 28 26.66 1.37 -34.10
C ALA A 28 25.21 1.04 -33.73
N VAL A 29 24.80 1.27 -32.48
CA VAL A 29 23.45 1.01 -31.96
C VAL A 29 22.47 2.08 -32.44
N HIS A 30 22.89 3.36 -32.48
CA HIS A 30 22.11 4.44 -33.08
C HIS A 30 21.85 4.20 -34.57
N ARG A 31 22.91 3.92 -35.35
CA ARG A 31 22.77 3.54 -36.76
C ARG A 31 22.05 2.22 -36.95
N PHE A 32 21.85 1.39 -35.93
CA PHE A 32 21.13 0.13 -36.06
C PHE A 32 19.63 0.30 -35.75
N ILE A 33 19.31 1.03 -34.66
CA ILE A 33 17.94 1.37 -34.26
C ILE A 33 17.25 2.22 -35.35
N PHE A 34 17.97 3.16 -35.96
CA PHE A 34 17.45 4.02 -37.03
C PHE A 34 17.83 3.54 -38.44
N SER A 35 18.48 2.38 -38.59
CA SER A 35 18.66 1.70 -39.89
C SER A 35 17.62 0.59 -40.08
N GLN A 36 16.42 0.76 -39.54
CA GLN A 36 15.34 -0.09 -39.93
C GLN A 36 15.18 0.00 -41.45
N SER A 37 15.17 -1.14 -42.15
CA SER A 37 14.83 -1.13 -43.57
C SER A 37 13.39 -0.65 -43.66
N GLU A 38 13.21 0.62 -44.03
CA GLU A 38 11.94 1.35 -44.20
C GLU A 38 10.86 0.56 -44.97
N GLU A 39 11.24 -0.47 -45.71
CA GLU A 39 10.35 -1.16 -46.64
C GLU A 39 9.40 -2.21 -46.03
N PHE A 40 9.53 -2.60 -44.75
CA PHE A 40 8.69 -3.66 -44.14
C PHE A 40 8.27 -3.42 -42.68
N TRP A 41 8.31 -2.19 -42.17
CA TRP A 41 7.90 -1.89 -40.79
C TRP A 41 6.48 -2.38 -40.44
N VAL A 42 5.56 -2.35 -41.42
CA VAL A 42 4.18 -2.85 -41.27
C VAL A 42 4.15 -4.36 -40.98
N ALA A 43 4.95 -5.17 -41.67
CA ALA A 43 5.01 -6.61 -41.42
C ALA A 43 5.55 -6.90 -40.00
N HIS A 44 6.62 -6.20 -39.60
CA HIS A 44 7.15 -6.31 -38.24
C HIS A 44 6.11 -5.88 -37.18
N LEU A 45 5.30 -4.86 -37.46
CA LEU A 45 4.21 -4.40 -36.61
C LEU A 45 3.10 -5.45 -36.49
N VAL A 46 2.68 -6.05 -37.60
CA VAL A 46 1.68 -7.14 -37.62
C VAL A 46 2.17 -8.34 -36.81
N PHE A 47 3.42 -8.77 -37.01
CA PHE A 47 3.99 -9.87 -36.21
C PHE A 47 4.04 -9.53 -34.72
N ARG A 48 4.39 -8.30 -34.34
CA ARG A 48 4.38 -7.88 -32.93
C ARG A 48 2.98 -7.85 -32.33
N ALA A 49 1.99 -7.40 -33.09
CA ALA A 49 0.61 -7.34 -32.65
C ALA A 49 -0.02 -8.75 -32.53
N LEU A 50 0.22 -9.63 -33.49
CA LEU A 50 -0.19 -11.04 -33.41
C LEU A 50 0.48 -11.76 -32.24
N PHE A 51 1.77 -11.51 -32.03
CA PHE A 51 2.50 -12.06 -30.87
C PHE A 51 1.92 -11.56 -29.55
N GLY A 52 1.65 -10.25 -29.46
CA GLY A 52 1.03 -9.63 -28.30
C GLY A 52 -0.34 -10.21 -28.00
N ALA A 53 -1.15 -10.49 -29.02
CA ALA A 53 -2.46 -11.13 -28.86
C ALA A 53 -2.33 -12.57 -28.32
N VAL A 54 -1.44 -13.38 -28.90
CA VAL A 54 -1.21 -14.78 -28.45
C VAL A 54 -0.67 -14.83 -27.02
N ILE A 55 0.26 -13.93 -26.67
CA ILE A 55 0.78 -13.82 -25.31
C ILE A 55 -0.28 -13.30 -24.33
N GLY A 56 -1.05 -12.31 -24.78
CA GLY A 56 -2.10 -11.66 -24.01
C GLY A 56 -3.17 -12.66 -23.60
N THR A 57 -3.69 -13.45 -24.54
CA THR A 57 -4.72 -14.47 -24.28
C THR A 57 -4.19 -15.78 -23.71
N GLY A 58 -2.88 -16.01 -23.78
CA GLY A 58 -2.22 -17.21 -23.26
C GLY A 58 -1.58 -16.98 -21.88
N PRO A 59 -0.23 -16.91 -21.79
CA PRO A 59 0.49 -16.85 -20.51
C PRO A 59 0.14 -15.62 -19.67
N VAL A 60 -0.08 -14.43 -20.27
CA VAL A 60 -0.39 -13.23 -19.48
C VAL A 60 -1.76 -13.34 -18.82
N PHE A 61 -2.77 -13.81 -19.55
CA PHE A 61 -4.09 -14.05 -18.99
C PHE A 61 -4.07 -15.11 -17.89
N ASN A 62 -3.31 -16.19 -18.06
CA ASN A 62 -3.18 -17.24 -17.04
C ASN A 62 -2.47 -16.73 -15.77
N ILE A 63 -1.38 -15.97 -15.93
CA ILE A 63 -0.70 -15.29 -14.81
C ILE A 63 -1.68 -14.38 -14.08
N GLN A 64 -2.40 -13.52 -14.81
CA GLN A 64 -3.39 -12.61 -14.21
C GLN A 64 -4.47 -13.38 -13.45
N ARG A 65 -4.98 -14.48 -14.00
CA ARG A 65 -5.99 -15.32 -13.36
C ARG A 65 -5.47 -15.98 -12.08
N ASN A 66 -4.24 -16.48 -12.10
CA ASN A 66 -3.59 -17.08 -10.94
C ASN A 66 -3.30 -16.04 -9.85
N VAL A 67 -2.86 -14.85 -10.23
CA VAL A 67 -2.66 -13.72 -9.29
C VAL A 67 -3.99 -13.24 -8.70
N GLU A 68 -5.04 -13.11 -9.50
CA GLU A 68 -6.40 -12.79 -9.02
C GLU A 68 -6.87 -13.83 -8.00
N THR A 69 -6.74 -15.12 -8.33
CA THR A 69 -7.15 -16.23 -7.46
C THR A 69 -6.35 -16.23 -6.15
N ALA A 70 -5.04 -15.98 -6.20
CA ALA A 70 -4.20 -15.86 -5.02
C ALA A 70 -4.59 -14.67 -4.14
N ALA A 71 -4.84 -13.51 -4.74
CA ALA A 71 -5.28 -12.30 -4.02
C ALA A 71 -6.67 -12.49 -3.38
N LEU A 72 -7.59 -13.18 -4.06
CA LEU A 72 -8.92 -13.52 -3.53
C LEU A 72 -8.82 -14.53 -2.38
N SER A 73 -7.95 -15.53 -2.49
CA SER A 73 -7.67 -16.47 -1.40
C SER A 73 -7.12 -15.74 -0.17
N LEU A 74 -6.10 -14.91 -0.35
CA LEU A 74 -5.51 -14.09 0.73
C LEU A 74 -6.53 -13.12 1.37
N SER A 75 -7.34 -12.43 0.58
CA SER A 75 -8.37 -11.52 1.12
C SER A 75 -9.49 -12.25 1.85
N CYS A 76 -9.91 -13.43 1.37
CA CYS A 76 -10.87 -14.28 2.08
C CYS A 76 -10.31 -14.76 3.43
N ASN A 77 -9.02 -15.12 3.48
CA ASN A 77 -8.33 -15.47 4.73
C ASN A 77 -8.32 -14.31 5.74
N LEU A 78 -8.04 -13.11 5.27
CA LEU A 78 -8.07 -11.90 6.09
C LEU A 78 -9.48 -11.60 6.59
N ASP A 79 -10.49 -11.71 5.74
CA ASP A 79 -11.90 -11.54 6.14
C ASP A 79 -12.29 -12.57 7.22
N LEU A 80 -11.87 -13.83 7.07
CA LEU A 80 -12.11 -14.88 8.07
C LEU A 80 -11.39 -14.59 9.39
N GLN A 81 -10.13 -14.13 9.34
CA GLN A 81 -9.36 -13.76 10.53
C GLN A 81 -9.98 -12.57 11.27
N VAL A 82 -10.44 -11.55 10.54
CA VAL A 82 -11.15 -10.40 11.12
C VAL A 82 -12.47 -10.85 11.73
N HIS A 83 -13.21 -11.74 11.07
CA HIS A 83 -14.45 -12.30 11.58
C HIS A 83 -14.23 -13.05 12.91
N HIS A 84 -13.26 -13.96 12.96
CA HIS A 84 -12.90 -14.66 14.21
C HIS A 84 -12.47 -13.70 15.31
N SER A 85 -11.67 -12.69 14.98
CA SER A 85 -11.20 -11.69 15.96
C SER A 85 -12.36 -10.87 16.53
N LYS A 86 -13.31 -10.43 15.68
CA LYS A 86 -14.53 -9.73 16.12
C LYS A 86 -15.37 -10.61 17.04
N LEU A 87 -15.50 -11.89 16.71
CA LEU A 87 -16.29 -12.82 17.47
C LEU A 87 -15.63 -13.12 18.84
N LEU A 88 -14.32 -13.36 18.87
CA LEU A 88 -13.54 -13.49 20.10
C LEU A 88 -13.64 -12.23 20.98
N TRP A 89 -13.52 -11.04 20.40
CA TRP A 89 -13.68 -9.77 21.11
C TRP A 89 -15.08 -9.63 21.74
N ARG A 90 -16.14 -9.94 20.98
CA ARG A 90 -17.51 -9.92 21.48
C ARG A 90 -17.71 -10.88 22.64
N HIS A 91 -17.11 -12.08 22.59
CA HIS A 91 -17.15 -13.02 23.71
C HIS A 91 -16.33 -12.54 24.91
N ALA A 92 -15.16 -11.94 24.69
CA ALA A 92 -14.28 -11.43 25.75
C ALA A 92 -14.90 -10.25 26.51
N ILE A 93 -15.62 -9.36 25.81
CA ILE A 93 -16.23 -8.16 26.42
C ILE A 93 -17.64 -8.41 26.97
N ARG A 94 -18.28 -9.52 26.59
CA ARG A 94 -19.62 -9.92 27.06
C ARG A 94 -19.79 -9.84 28.59
N PRO A 95 -18.90 -10.38 29.45
CA PRO A 95 -19.07 -10.28 30.90
C PRO A 95 -19.11 -8.83 31.37
N PHE A 96 -18.28 -7.93 30.81
CA PHE A 96 -18.30 -6.51 31.15
C PHE A 96 -19.62 -5.83 30.75
N ILE A 97 -20.17 -6.19 29.59
CA ILE A 97 -21.48 -5.69 29.15
C ILE A 97 -22.57 -6.14 30.14
N VAL A 98 -22.58 -7.43 30.51
CA VAL A 98 -23.55 -7.99 31.46
C VAL A 98 -23.43 -7.33 32.83
N ILE A 99 -22.21 -7.17 33.37
CA ILE A 99 -21.97 -6.48 34.65
C ILE A 99 -22.52 -5.05 34.62
N THR A 100 -22.22 -4.33 33.55
CA THR A 100 -22.66 -2.94 33.42
C THR A 100 -24.19 -2.87 33.31
N GLN A 101 -24.83 -3.79 32.59
CA GLN A 101 -26.29 -3.89 32.50
C GLN A 101 -26.92 -4.21 33.86
N GLU A 102 -26.42 -5.22 34.58
CA GLU A 102 -26.94 -5.58 35.89
C GLU A 102 -26.78 -4.45 36.93
N LEU A 103 -25.66 -3.72 36.90
CA LEU A 103 -25.46 -2.55 37.75
C LEU A 103 -26.43 -1.40 37.42
N MET A 104 -26.80 -1.25 36.15
CA MET A 104 -27.78 -0.24 35.72
C MET A 104 -29.21 -0.64 36.07
N ASP A 105 -29.55 -1.93 35.98
CA ASP A 105 -30.89 -2.41 36.35
C ASP A 105 -31.18 -2.25 37.86
N ASP A 106 -30.16 -2.44 38.71
CA ASP A 106 -30.27 -2.32 40.18
C ASP A 106 -29.98 -0.89 40.70
N GLU A 107 -29.68 0.08 39.82
CA GLU A 107 -29.45 1.50 40.16
C GLU A 107 -30.48 2.06 41.18
N PRO A 108 -31.81 1.96 40.96
CA PRO A 108 -32.78 2.57 41.87
C PRO A 108 -32.74 1.95 43.28
N GLN A 109 -32.47 0.64 43.39
CA GLN A 109 -32.41 -0.04 44.67
C GLN A 109 -31.21 0.45 45.49
N PHE A 110 -30.02 0.45 44.90
CA PHE A 110 -28.82 0.93 45.57
C PHE A 110 -28.90 2.42 45.91
N GLN A 111 -29.48 3.24 45.03
CA GLN A 111 -29.72 4.66 45.29
C GLN A 111 -30.64 4.85 46.51
N SER A 112 -31.67 4.00 46.66
CA SER A 112 -32.56 4.03 47.82
C SER A 112 -31.85 3.66 49.14
N GLU A 113 -30.97 2.65 49.11
CA GLU A 113 -30.19 2.22 50.27
C GLU A 113 -29.17 3.28 50.68
N ALA A 114 -28.46 3.89 49.73
CA ALA A 114 -27.52 4.99 49.99
C ALA A 114 -28.22 6.19 50.64
N ARG A 115 -29.40 6.58 50.14
CA ARG A 115 -30.24 7.63 50.76
C ARG A 115 -30.72 7.23 52.15
N SER A 116 -31.04 5.95 52.38
CA SER A 116 -31.44 5.46 53.70
C SER A 116 -30.30 5.55 54.71
N VAL A 117 -29.07 5.20 54.32
CA VAL A 117 -27.88 5.33 55.18
C VAL A 117 -27.62 6.80 55.50
N SER A 118 -27.71 7.68 54.50
CA SER A 118 -27.56 9.12 54.70
C SER A 118 -28.58 9.68 55.70
N ARG A 119 -29.87 9.30 55.58
CA ARG A 119 -30.91 9.72 56.53
C ARG A 119 -30.63 9.25 57.96
N LYS A 120 -30.34 7.95 58.15
CA LYS A 120 -30.00 7.41 59.49
C LYS A 120 -28.79 8.09 60.10
N PHE A 121 -27.77 8.41 59.28
CA PHE A 121 -26.62 9.15 59.75
C PHE A 121 -26.97 10.59 60.13
N GLN A 122 -27.84 11.26 59.38
CA GLN A 122 -28.33 12.60 59.75
C GLN A 122 -29.04 12.57 61.11
N ASP A 123 -29.87 11.56 61.37
CA ASP A 123 -30.54 11.38 62.66
C ASP A 123 -29.52 11.20 63.81
N ILE A 124 -28.52 10.32 63.63
CA ILE A 124 -27.45 10.10 64.61
C ILE A 124 -26.64 11.38 64.83
N ARG A 125 -26.33 12.09 63.74
CA ARG A 125 -25.57 13.34 63.80
C ARG A 125 -26.31 14.39 64.62
N ASP A 126 -27.62 14.53 64.40
CA ASP A 126 -28.43 15.50 65.12
C ASP A 126 -28.57 15.12 66.60
N GLU A 127 -28.71 13.82 66.92
CA GLU A 127 -28.72 13.32 68.30
C GLU A 127 -27.39 13.61 69.03
N VAL A 128 -26.25 13.36 68.39
CA VAL A 128 -24.92 13.68 68.95
C VAL A 128 -24.79 15.18 69.20
N PHE A 129 -25.30 16.02 68.30
CA PHE A 129 -25.29 17.48 68.52
C PHE A 129 -26.12 17.88 69.74
N LEU A 130 -27.33 17.32 69.87
CA LEU A 130 -28.23 17.60 70.99
C LEU A 130 -27.65 17.13 72.34
N GLN A 131 -27.03 15.94 72.38
CA GLN A 131 -26.44 15.39 73.61
C GLN A 131 -25.32 16.29 74.17
N TYR A 132 -24.53 16.93 73.30
CA TYR A 132 -23.50 17.89 73.69
C TYR A 132 -24.05 19.33 73.81
N GLY A 133 -25.38 19.50 73.86
CA GLY A 133 -26.07 20.76 74.09
C GLY A 133 -26.06 21.72 72.90
N PHE A 134 -25.75 21.27 71.68
CA PHE A 134 -25.90 22.03 70.44
C PHE A 134 -27.33 22.00 69.91
N ASP A 135 -27.69 23.03 69.15
CA ASP A 135 -28.89 22.98 68.31
C ASP A 135 -28.68 21.95 67.19
N ARG A 136 -29.77 21.50 66.57
CA ARG A 136 -29.72 20.63 65.38
C ARG A 136 -28.74 21.18 64.35
N PHE A 137 -27.94 20.28 63.79
CA PHE A 137 -26.84 20.63 62.89
C PHE A 137 -27.33 21.45 61.69
N LYS A 138 -26.77 22.65 61.50
CA LYS A 138 -27.01 23.45 60.29
C LYS A 138 -25.79 23.36 59.37
N PRO A 139 -25.98 23.26 58.04
CA PRO A 139 -24.85 23.21 57.08
C PRO A 139 -23.90 24.42 57.18
N LYS A 140 -24.37 25.54 57.73
CA LYS A 140 -23.57 26.74 57.97
C LYS A 140 -22.59 26.61 59.15
N ASP A 141 -22.80 25.66 60.05
CA ASP A 141 -21.94 25.42 61.21
C ASP A 141 -20.59 24.81 60.79
N ALA A 142 -20.56 24.08 59.66
CA ALA A 142 -19.34 23.58 59.03
C ALA A 142 -18.52 24.68 58.31
N ALA A 143 -19.14 25.83 57.99
CA ALA A 143 -18.49 26.94 57.28
C ALA A 143 -17.90 28.00 58.23
N ARG A 144 -18.17 27.90 59.53
CA ARG A 144 -17.82 28.90 60.53
C ARG A 144 -16.44 28.62 61.16
N GLY A 145 -15.40 28.57 60.32
CA GLY A 145 -13.98 28.82 60.63
C GLY A 145 -13.22 27.93 61.63
N ASN A 146 -13.86 27.46 62.71
CA ASN A 146 -13.20 26.70 63.78
C ASN A 146 -13.36 25.21 63.55
N SER A 147 -12.35 24.42 63.89
CA SER A 147 -12.41 22.96 63.75
C SER A 147 -13.57 22.39 64.56
N THR A 148 -14.25 21.37 64.03
CA THR A 148 -15.32 20.66 64.78
C THR A 148 -14.81 20.17 66.13
N GLN A 149 -13.54 19.73 66.19
CA GLN A 149 -12.85 19.38 67.43
C GLN A 149 -12.87 20.52 68.45
N GLU A 150 -12.49 21.74 68.05
CA GLU A 150 -12.49 22.92 68.93
C GLU A 150 -13.89 23.26 69.40
N GLN A 151 -14.89 23.18 68.53
CA GLN A 151 -16.28 23.49 68.87
C GLN A 151 -16.80 22.56 69.97
N PHE A 152 -16.62 21.25 69.82
CA PHE A 152 -17.01 20.26 70.82
C PHE A 152 -16.20 20.39 72.11
N THR A 153 -14.88 20.61 72.02
CA THR A 153 -13.99 20.77 73.18
C THR A 153 -14.37 22.00 74.00
N PHE A 154 -14.58 23.14 73.33
CA PHE A 154 -14.94 24.40 73.98
C PHE A 154 -16.29 24.30 74.69
N LYS A 155 -17.29 23.73 74.02
CA LYS A 155 -18.64 23.66 74.59
C LYS A 155 -18.71 22.74 75.80
N THR A 156 -18.06 21.58 75.72
CA THR A 156 -18.01 20.61 76.83
C THR A 156 -17.22 21.18 78.01
N ARG A 157 -16.16 21.98 77.75
CA ARG A 157 -15.42 22.68 78.80
C ARG A 157 -16.31 23.63 79.62
N ILE A 158 -17.21 24.36 78.96
CA ILE A 158 -18.10 25.30 79.64
C ILE A 158 -19.21 24.58 80.40
N GLN A 159 -19.68 23.43 79.90
CA GLN A 159 -20.70 22.62 80.60
C GLN A 159 -20.23 22.09 81.96
N CYS A 160 -18.91 21.90 82.18
CA CYS A 160 -18.36 21.56 83.49
C CYS A 160 -18.84 22.49 84.61
N ASP A 161 -18.93 23.80 84.33
CA ASP A 161 -19.39 24.76 85.34
C ASP A 161 -20.85 24.50 85.73
N SER A 162 -21.69 24.19 84.75
CA SER A 162 -23.10 23.85 84.98
C SER A 162 -23.24 22.56 85.78
N VAL A 163 -22.50 21.51 85.41
CA VAL A 163 -22.57 20.19 86.07
C VAL A 163 -22.10 20.26 87.52
N VAL A 164 -20.99 20.97 87.79
CA VAL A 164 -20.49 21.11 89.17
C VAL A 164 -21.44 21.97 90.00
N ASN A 165 -21.96 23.07 89.46
CA ASN A 165 -22.93 23.91 90.17
C ASN A 165 -24.24 23.16 90.47
N GLU A 166 -24.73 22.35 89.52
CA GLU A 166 -25.90 21.50 89.73
C GLU A 166 -25.63 20.46 90.83
N GLY A 167 -24.43 19.88 90.88
CA GLY A 167 -23.99 19.00 91.96
C GLY A 167 -24.02 19.71 93.33
N VAL A 168 -23.47 20.93 93.42
CA VAL A 168 -23.49 21.77 94.63
C VAL A 168 -24.92 22.05 95.09
N GLN A 169 -25.81 22.39 94.17
CA GLN A 169 -27.22 22.62 94.47
C GLN A 169 -27.90 21.35 94.99
N ARG A 170 -27.75 20.21 94.31
CA ARG A 170 -28.32 18.93 94.76
C ARG A 170 -27.82 18.52 96.15
N CYS A 171 -26.56 18.79 96.46
CA CYS A 171 -26.01 18.57 97.80
C CYS A 171 -26.66 19.48 98.84
N ALA A 172 -26.80 20.78 98.55
CA ALA A 172 -27.47 21.72 99.45
C ALA A 172 -28.93 21.34 99.69
N ASP A 173 -29.63 20.93 98.63
CA ASP A 173 -31.02 20.45 98.68
C ASP A 173 -31.13 19.18 99.52
N TRP A 174 -30.16 18.27 99.43
CA TRP A 174 -30.12 17.05 100.26
C TRP A 174 -29.99 17.39 101.75
N PHE A 175 -29.10 18.32 102.12
CA PHE A 175 -28.98 18.78 103.51
C PHE A 175 -30.28 19.44 104.00
N HIS A 176 -30.90 20.27 103.17
CA HIS A 176 -32.19 20.89 103.49
C HIS A 176 -33.30 19.86 103.70
N GLY A 177 -33.38 18.84 102.84
CA GLY A 177 -34.33 17.74 102.98
C GLY A 177 -34.12 16.95 104.28
N ARG A 178 -32.87 16.56 104.58
CA ARG A 178 -32.54 15.81 105.80
C ARG A 178 -32.78 16.61 107.07
N TRP A 179 -32.52 17.91 107.05
CA TRP A 179 -32.86 18.80 108.17
C TRP A 179 -34.37 18.78 108.46
N ALA A 180 -35.21 18.90 107.43
CA ALA A 180 -36.66 18.88 107.58
C ALA A 180 -37.18 17.53 108.10
N GLU A 181 -36.64 16.42 107.58
CA GLU A 181 -36.97 15.07 108.07
C GLU A 181 -36.57 14.88 109.54
N CYS A 182 -35.38 15.34 109.94
CA CYS A 182 -34.88 15.25 111.31
C CYS A 182 -35.77 16.04 112.30
N MET A 183 -36.16 17.26 111.93
CA MET A 183 -37.06 18.11 112.73
C MET A 183 -38.45 17.49 112.93
N ASN A 184 -38.95 16.75 111.93
CA ASN A 184 -40.24 16.07 112.01
C ASN A 184 -40.18 14.77 112.85
N ALA A 185 -39.04 14.06 112.85
CA ALA A 185 -38.87 12.80 113.57
C ALA A 185 -38.67 12.98 115.09
N ILE A 186 -38.12 14.12 115.53
CA ILE A 186 -37.87 14.43 116.94
C ILE A 186 -38.80 15.58 117.37
N PRO A 187 -39.97 15.28 117.97
CA PRO A 187 -40.97 16.31 118.29
C PRO A 187 -40.67 17.13 119.55
N VAL A 188 -39.51 16.91 120.22
CA VAL A 188 -39.15 17.60 121.46
C VAL A 188 -38.44 18.93 121.16
N PRO A 189 -39.01 20.10 121.53
CA PRO A 189 -38.61 21.43 121.00
C PRO A 189 -37.18 21.91 121.32
N VAL A 190 -36.50 21.31 122.29
CA VAL A 190 -35.14 21.73 122.71
C VAL A 190 -34.09 20.71 122.26
N ILE A 191 -34.45 19.42 122.23
CA ILE A 191 -33.53 18.33 121.87
C ILE A 191 -33.41 18.23 120.33
N ASN A 192 -34.48 18.54 119.58
CA ASN A 192 -34.48 18.47 118.12
C ASN A 192 -33.47 19.44 117.48
N HIS A 193 -33.39 20.68 117.97
CA HIS A 193 -32.47 21.68 117.43
C HIS A 193 -31.01 21.32 117.70
N VAL A 194 -30.68 20.69 118.82
CA VAL A 194 -29.29 20.29 119.13
C VAL A 194 -28.85 19.11 118.26
N LEU A 195 -29.71 18.09 118.11
CA LEU A 195 -29.36 16.89 117.33
C LEU A 195 -29.35 17.14 115.81
N CYS A 196 -30.26 17.97 115.31
CA CYS A 196 -30.38 18.20 113.88
C CYS A 196 -29.38 19.25 113.33
N VAL A 197 -28.71 20.08 114.16
CA VAL A 197 -27.82 21.20 113.71
C VAL A 197 -26.72 20.76 112.74
N SER A 198 -26.23 19.53 112.89
CA SER A 198 -25.29 18.92 111.95
C SER A 198 -25.78 18.92 110.49
N MET A 199 -27.10 18.85 110.27
CA MET A 199 -27.73 18.84 108.93
C MET A 199 -27.89 20.25 108.31
N LYS A 200 -27.54 21.32 109.04
CA LYS A 200 -27.58 22.70 108.54
C LYS A 200 -26.27 23.13 107.84
N PHE A 201 -25.24 22.28 107.86
CA PHE A 201 -23.91 22.58 107.30
C PHE A 201 -23.83 22.44 105.77
N ASN A 202 -24.76 23.07 105.05
CA ASN A 202 -24.78 23.08 103.57
C ASN A 202 -23.57 23.80 102.94
N PHE A 203 -22.84 24.63 103.69
CA PHE A 203 -21.58 25.24 103.25
C PHE A 203 -20.50 24.20 102.88
N LEU A 204 -20.60 22.98 103.41
CA LEU A 204 -19.70 21.88 103.04
C LEU A 204 -19.86 21.45 101.57
N CYS A 205 -21.01 21.71 100.95
CA CYS A 205 -21.25 21.40 99.54
C CYS A 205 -20.40 22.25 98.58
N ASP A 206 -19.98 23.46 98.98
CA ASP A 206 -19.12 24.31 98.15
C ASP A 206 -17.72 23.73 97.93
N VAL A 207 -17.29 22.76 98.75
CA VAL A 207 -16.05 22.00 98.54
C VAL A 207 -16.05 21.30 97.17
N MET A 208 -17.21 20.93 96.63
CA MET A 208 -17.31 20.32 95.29
C MET A 208 -16.88 21.27 94.16
N ARG A 209 -16.86 22.59 94.37
CA ARG A 209 -16.35 23.55 93.37
C ARG A 209 -14.86 23.37 93.07
N VAL A 210 -14.11 22.68 93.94
CA VAL A 210 -12.72 22.26 93.67
C VAL A 210 -12.64 21.30 92.47
N MET A 211 -13.73 20.62 92.12
CA MET A 211 -13.80 19.75 90.95
C MET A 211 -13.91 20.52 89.62
N THR A 212 -14.28 21.81 89.63
CA THR A 212 -14.40 22.63 88.40
C THR A 212 -13.09 22.73 87.60
N PRO A 213 -11.94 23.12 88.17
CA PRO A 213 -10.67 23.14 87.44
C PRO A 213 -10.26 21.74 86.96
N TRP A 214 -10.54 20.70 87.75
CA TRP A 214 -10.27 19.31 87.38
C TRP A 214 -11.11 18.87 86.16
N CYS A 215 -12.41 19.18 86.15
CA CYS A 215 -13.32 18.90 85.03
C CYS A 215 -12.89 19.64 83.74
N ARG A 216 -12.51 20.92 83.84
CA ARG A 216 -12.08 21.71 82.67
C ARG A 216 -10.75 21.23 82.06
N GLN A 217 -9.91 20.56 82.85
CA GLN A 217 -8.64 19.96 82.41
C GLN A 217 -8.83 18.57 81.80
N GLN A 218 -9.75 17.77 82.33
CA GLN A 218 -10.00 16.39 81.90
C GLN A 218 -11.40 16.26 81.27
N ILE A 219 -11.53 16.74 80.03
CA ILE A 219 -12.78 16.66 79.26
C ILE A 219 -12.83 15.33 78.49
N PRO A 220 -13.96 14.60 78.48
CA PRO A 220 -14.10 13.32 77.79
C PRO A 220 -14.33 13.51 76.27
N ILE A 221 -13.39 14.16 75.57
CA ILE A 221 -13.40 14.25 74.11
C ILE A 221 -12.02 13.83 73.58
N GLU A 222 -11.98 12.78 72.79
CA GLU A 222 -10.75 12.32 72.14
C GLU A 222 -10.23 13.38 71.16
N GLY A 223 -8.89 13.53 71.08
CA GLY A 223 -8.25 14.56 70.25
C GLY A 223 -8.54 14.48 68.74
N ASN A 224 -9.00 13.32 68.24
CA ASN A 224 -9.29 13.08 66.82
C ASN A 224 -10.79 13.05 66.48
N PHE A 225 -11.67 13.30 67.45
CA PHE A 225 -13.11 13.21 67.28
C PHE A 225 -13.63 14.06 66.11
N GLY A 226 -13.22 15.33 66.04
CA GLY A 226 -13.67 16.27 65.01
C GLY A 226 -13.25 15.87 63.59
N GLN A 227 -12.02 15.41 63.41
CA GLN A 227 -11.54 14.95 62.09
C GLN A 227 -12.32 13.71 61.62
N LEU A 228 -12.55 12.74 62.51
CA LEU A 228 -13.34 11.55 62.21
C LEU A 228 -14.79 11.92 61.87
N PHE A 229 -15.38 12.83 62.64
CA PHE A 229 -16.74 13.32 62.41
C PHE A 229 -16.87 14.00 61.04
N ASP A 230 -15.94 14.89 60.69
CA ASP A 230 -15.93 15.58 59.41
C ASP A 230 -15.70 14.64 58.23
N GLN A 231 -14.77 13.69 58.37
CA GLN A 231 -14.50 12.69 57.36
C GLN A 231 -15.72 11.82 57.12
N LEU A 232 -16.36 11.34 58.18
CA LEU A 232 -17.53 10.47 58.08
C LEU A 232 -18.75 11.22 57.51
N ASN A 233 -18.96 12.48 57.91
CA ASN A 233 -19.99 13.34 57.34
C ASN A 233 -19.76 13.57 55.83
N ARG A 234 -18.51 13.78 55.40
CA ARG A 234 -18.18 13.89 53.96
C ARG A 234 -18.43 12.58 53.23
N SER A 235 -17.94 11.46 53.74
CA SER A 235 -18.08 10.13 53.11
C SER A 235 -19.55 9.73 52.92
N VAL A 236 -20.40 9.96 53.92
CA VAL A 236 -21.84 9.65 53.81
C VAL A 236 -22.55 10.56 52.80
N ASN A 237 -22.18 11.84 52.75
CA ASN A 237 -22.73 12.77 51.77
C ASN A 237 -22.31 12.44 50.33
N LEU A 238 -21.08 11.97 50.12
CA LEU A 238 -20.59 11.51 48.82
C LEU A 238 -21.32 10.25 48.37
N LEU A 239 -21.45 9.25 49.26
CA LEU A 239 -22.17 8.01 48.98
C LEU A 239 -23.60 8.26 48.45
N SER A 240 -24.31 9.22 49.03
CA SER A 240 -25.68 9.56 48.59
C SER A 240 -25.74 10.31 47.27
N ARG A 241 -24.68 11.00 46.84
CA ARG A 241 -24.67 11.85 45.64
C ARG A 241 -24.11 11.12 44.41
N GLU A 242 -23.02 10.39 44.58
CA GLU A 242 -22.25 9.81 43.47
C GLU A 242 -22.88 8.54 42.88
N PHE A 243 -23.72 7.83 43.62
CA PHE A 243 -24.42 6.63 43.13
C PHE A 243 -25.57 6.93 42.13
N SER A 244 -25.68 8.15 41.59
CA SER A 244 -26.81 8.57 40.74
C SER A 244 -26.48 8.66 39.25
N THR A 245 -25.33 8.15 38.79
CA THR A 245 -24.86 8.33 37.43
C THR A 245 -25.33 7.20 36.50
N LYS A 246 -26.22 7.54 35.56
CA LYS A 246 -26.68 6.65 34.50
C LYS A 246 -25.58 6.43 33.46
N LEU A 247 -25.06 5.22 33.35
CA LEU A 247 -24.12 4.82 32.31
C LEU A 247 -24.89 4.38 31.06
N ILE A 248 -24.59 5.02 29.92
CA ILE A 248 -25.15 4.63 28.61
C ILE A 248 -24.04 3.95 27.82
N LEU A 249 -24.18 2.64 27.60
CA LEU A 249 -23.30 1.90 26.69
C LEU A 249 -23.74 2.15 25.25
N GLN A 250 -22.96 2.90 24.49
CA GLN A 250 -23.16 3.05 23.05
C GLN A 250 -22.07 2.28 22.32
N GLU A 251 -22.46 1.23 21.58
CA GLU A 251 -21.54 0.53 20.67
C GLU A 251 -21.25 1.48 19.49
N GLN A 252 -20.23 2.31 19.65
CA GLN A 252 -19.79 3.17 18.57
C GLN A 252 -19.08 2.30 17.54
N GLN A 253 -19.84 1.88 16.54
CA GLN A 253 -19.36 1.15 15.37
C GLN A 253 -18.60 2.12 14.47
N GLN A 254 -17.58 2.76 15.04
CA GLN A 254 -16.79 3.73 14.36
C GLN A 254 -16.03 2.97 13.27
N GLN A 255 -16.31 3.34 12.03
CA GLN A 255 -15.64 2.85 10.82
C GLN A 255 -14.19 3.36 10.83
N GLN A 256 -13.44 2.93 11.83
CA GLN A 256 -12.06 3.33 12.04
C GLN A 256 -11.25 2.63 10.95
N ALA A 257 -10.70 3.43 10.05
CA ALA A 257 -9.71 3.02 9.06
C ALA A 257 -8.40 2.63 9.78
N VAL A 258 -8.41 1.52 10.52
CA VAL A 258 -7.21 0.96 11.16
C VAL A 258 -6.59 -0.01 10.17
N LEU A 259 -6.03 0.57 9.10
CA LEU A 259 -5.07 0.07 8.09
C LEU A 259 -5.44 0.70 6.73
N GLY A 260 -4.74 1.76 6.34
CA GLY A 260 -4.51 2.10 4.93
C GLY A 260 -5.75 2.22 4.02
N GLY A 261 -6.85 2.80 4.49
CA GLY A 261 -7.95 3.24 3.62
C GLY A 261 -8.96 2.18 3.17
N VAL A 262 -8.91 0.95 3.70
CA VAL A 262 -9.98 -0.02 3.46
C VAL A 262 -11.15 0.25 4.41
N LEU A 263 -12.31 0.59 3.84
CA LEU A 263 -13.57 0.72 4.56
C LEU A 263 -13.88 -0.58 5.30
N LEU A 264 -13.75 -0.58 6.63
CA LEU A 264 -14.05 -1.71 7.53
C LEU A 264 -15.51 -2.22 7.44
N GLY A 265 -16.36 -1.56 6.64
CA GLY A 265 -17.74 -1.92 6.36
C GLY A 265 -17.96 -2.75 5.09
N GLN A 266 -16.98 -2.85 4.19
CA GLN A 266 -17.03 -3.73 3.02
C GLN A 266 -16.03 -4.88 3.19
N ASN A 267 -16.41 -6.09 2.74
CA ASN A 267 -15.52 -7.26 2.79
C ASN A 267 -14.29 -7.00 1.92
N ILE A 268 -13.08 -7.24 2.44
CA ILE A 268 -11.81 -6.96 1.75
C ILE A 268 -11.79 -7.68 0.39
N THR A 269 -12.35 -8.89 0.35
CA THR A 269 -12.49 -9.70 -0.86
C THR A 269 -13.23 -8.99 -1.99
N GLN A 270 -14.25 -8.16 -1.69
CA GLN A 270 -15.03 -7.45 -2.71
C GLN A 270 -14.22 -6.31 -3.35
N ALA A 271 -13.52 -5.52 -2.54
CA ALA A 271 -12.68 -4.42 -3.03
C ALA A 271 -11.55 -4.93 -3.95
N VAL A 272 -10.93 -6.06 -3.58
CA VAL A 272 -9.92 -6.71 -4.42
C VAL A 272 -10.53 -7.20 -5.74
N ARG A 273 -11.70 -7.83 -5.70
CA ARG A 273 -12.40 -8.32 -6.90
C ARG A 273 -12.74 -7.19 -7.88
N GLU A 274 -13.19 -6.05 -7.38
CA GLU A 274 -13.52 -4.89 -8.21
C GLU A 274 -12.28 -4.32 -8.90
N SER A 275 -11.16 -4.24 -8.18
CA SER A 275 -9.87 -3.79 -8.73
C SER A 275 -9.41 -4.67 -9.89
N PHE A 276 -9.47 -6.00 -9.74
CA PHE A 276 -9.10 -6.94 -10.81
C PHE A 276 -10.10 -6.93 -11.98
N ARG A 277 -11.39 -6.75 -11.72
CA ARG A 277 -12.38 -6.57 -12.80
C ARG A 277 -12.05 -5.36 -13.67
N SER A 278 -11.71 -4.22 -13.08
CA SER A 278 -11.31 -3.02 -13.82
C SER A 278 -10.04 -3.24 -14.66
N LEU A 279 -9.07 -4.00 -14.15
CA LEU A 279 -7.85 -4.31 -14.91
C LEU A 279 -8.15 -5.23 -16.10
N THR A 280 -9.04 -6.21 -15.91
CA THR A 280 -9.37 -7.19 -16.97
C THR A 280 -10.14 -6.52 -18.11
N THR A 281 -11.11 -5.65 -17.79
CA THR A 281 -11.89 -4.93 -18.81
C THR A 281 -11.03 -3.95 -19.61
N THR A 282 -10.09 -3.26 -18.96
CA THR A 282 -9.15 -2.36 -19.66
C THR A 282 -8.20 -3.12 -20.59
N MET A 283 -7.70 -4.29 -20.19
CA MET A 283 -6.88 -5.13 -21.07
C MET A 283 -7.65 -5.68 -22.27
N GLU A 284 -8.91 -6.07 -22.08
CA GLU A 284 -9.79 -6.52 -23.16
C GLU A 284 -10.07 -5.40 -24.17
N GLN A 285 -10.35 -4.18 -23.69
CA GLN A 285 -10.47 -3.00 -24.54
C GLN A 285 -9.19 -2.74 -25.34
N LEU A 286 -8.02 -2.85 -24.71
CA LEU A 286 -6.73 -2.63 -25.36
C LEU A 286 -6.46 -3.67 -26.46
N ASN A 287 -6.81 -4.94 -26.20
CA ASN A 287 -6.70 -6.01 -27.20
C ASN A 287 -7.66 -5.79 -28.38
N ASN A 288 -8.89 -5.34 -28.11
CA ASN A 288 -9.86 -5.00 -29.16
C ASN A 288 -9.35 -3.87 -30.05
N VAL A 289 -8.76 -2.82 -29.45
CA VAL A 289 -8.12 -1.71 -30.21
C VAL A 289 -6.95 -2.23 -31.05
N LEU A 290 -6.12 -3.11 -30.50
CA LEU A 290 -5.00 -3.72 -31.24
C LEU A 290 -5.48 -4.53 -32.45
N GLN A 291 -6.58 -5.29 -32.30
CA GLN A 291 -7.19 -6.04 -33.39
C GLN A 291 -7.76 -5.11 -34.48
N HIS A 292 -8.32 -3.96 -34.10
CA HIS A 292 -8.77 -2.96 -35.06
C HIS A 292 -7.60 -2.31 -35.79
N LEU A 293 -6.50 -1.99 -35.09
CA LEU A 293 -5.27 -1.48 -35.70
C LEU A 293 -4.65 -2.48 -36.70
N LEU A 294 -4.71 -3.78 -36.40
CA LEU A 294 -4.29 -4.84 -37.31
C LEU A 294 -5.05 -4.79 -38.64
N SER A 295 -6.35 -4.46 -38.65
CA SER A 295 -7.11 -4.35 -39.90
C SER A 295 -6.58 -3.26 -40.84
N PHE A 296 -6.10 -2.13 -40.29
CA PHE A 296 -5.56 -1.01 -41.07
C PHE A 296 -4.22 -1.33 -41.75
N THR A 297 -3.51 -2.37 -41.29
CA THR A 297 -2.23 -2.80 -41.88
C THR A 297 -2.36 -3.32 -43.31
N PHE A 298 -3.54 -3.81 -43.68
CA PHE A 298 -3.83 -4.23 -45.05
C PHE A 298 -3.67 -3.06 -46.02
N ILE A 299 -4.28 -1.90 -45.70
CA ILE A 299 -4.24 -0.70 -46.55
C ILE A 299 -2.79 -0.21 -46.74
N THR A 300 -2.00 -0.19 -45.66
CA THR A 300 -0.61 0.26 -45.72
C THR A 300 0.29 -0.69 -46.52
N MET A 301 -0.01 -1.99 -46.54
CA MET A 301 0.67 -2.94 -47.42
C MET A 301 0.45 -2.61 -48.91
N PHE A 302 -0.78 -2.28 -49.32
CA PHE A 302 -1.06 -1.89 -50.71
C PHE A 302 -0.38 -0.57 -51.09
N THR A 303 -0.43 0.44 -50.23
CA THR A 303 0.20 1.73 -50.53
C THR A 303 1.72 1.59 -50.72
N GLN A 304 2.39 0.76 -49.92
CA GLN A 304 3.81 0.44 -50.10
C GLN A 304 4.09 -0.33 -51.39
N ALA A 305 3.24 -1.31 -51.75
CA ALA A 305 3.40 -2.07 -52.99
C ALA A 305 3.24 -1.17 -54.24
N PHE A 306 2.23 -0.31 -54.27
CA PHE A 306 2.04 0.68 -55.35
C PHE A 306 3.17 1.72 -55.37
N GLY A 307 3.64 2.16 -54.21
CA GLY A 307 4.81 3.04 -54.08
C GLY A 307 6.06 2.45 -54.73
N TYR A 308 6.38 1.20 -54.40
CA TYR A 308 7.51 0.48 -55.01
C TYR A 308 7.37 0.38 -56.54
N LEU A 309 6.19 -0.02 -57.04
CA LEU A 309 5.94 -0.13 -58.48
C LEU A 309 6.06 1.22 -59.21
N ARG A 310 5.60 2.30 -58.58
CA ARG A 310 5.72 3.67 -59.11
C ARG A 310 7.19 4.09 -59.22
N GLN A 311 7.97 3.85 -58.16
CA GLN A 311 9.41 4.14 -58.13
C GLN A 311 10.16 3.32 -59.19
N TYR A 312 9.83 2.02 -59.33
CA TYR A 312 10.39 1.10 -60.33
C TYR A 312 10.17 1.59 -61.77
N ARG A 313 8.99 2.17 -62.04
CA ARG A 313 8.64 2.70 -63.36
C ARG A 313 9.26 4.07 -63.63
N LYS A 314 9.41 4.93 -62.61
CA LYS A 314 9.91 6.31 -62.75
C LYS A 314 11.43 6.39 -62.81
N ASP A 315 12.14 5.78 -61.86
CA ASP A 315 13.60 5.86 -61.77
C ASP A 315 14.26 4.59 -62.36
N VAL A 316 15.36 4.78 -63.10
CA VAL A 316 16.15 3.70 -63.71
C VAL A 316 17.20 3.19 -62.73
N ARG A 317 17.62 4.04 -61.78
CA ARG A 317 18.66 3.75 -60.77
C ARG A 317 18.12 3.01 -59.55
N PHE A 318 16.87 3.26 -59.18
CA PHE A 318 16.20 2.66 -58.03
C PHE A 318 16.24 1.12 -58.07
N ASP A 319 16.85 0.44 -57.10
CA ASP A 319 16.90 -1.03 -57.02
C ASP A 319 17.44 -1.71 -58.31
N ASN A 320 18.47 -1.13 -58.95
CA ASN A 320 19.09 -1.64 -60.17
C ASN A 320 20.46 -2.28 -59.91
N VAL A 321 20.48 -3.32 -59.07
CA VAL A 321 21.69 -3.98 -58.55
C VAL A 321 21.81 -5.44 -59.04
N TYR A 322 20.93 -5.85 -59.95
CA TYR A 322 20.78 -7.25 -60.36
C TYR A 322 21.44 -7.59 -61.69
N ILE A 323 22.15 -8.72 -61.75
CA ILE A 323 22.68 -9.27 -63.00
C ILE A 323 21.68 -10.29 -63.55
N THR A 324 21.01 -9.91 -64.63
CA THR A 324 19.99 -10.74 -65.29
C THR A 324 20.57 -11.57 -66.44
N THR A 325 19.78 -12.52 -66.95
CA THR A 325 20.14 -13.30 -68.15
C THR A 325 20.37 -12.41 -69.37
N TYR A 326 19.57 -11.34 -69.53
CA TYR A 326 19.72 -10.37 -70.62
C TYR A 326 21.04 -9.58 -70.53
N PHE A 327 21.50 -9.24 -69.31
CA PHE A 327 22.84 -8.64 -69.12
C PHE A 327 23.95 -9.57 -69.64
N ARG A 328 23.87 -10.86 -69.33
CA ARG A 328 24.84 -11.87 -69.80
C ARG A 328 24.80 -12.03 -71.33
N GLN A 329 23.61 -11.93 -71.94
CA GLN A 329 23.46 -11.98 -73.41
C GLN A 329 24.09 -10.77 -74.11
N ILE A 330 23.93 -9.56 -73.57
CA ILE A 330 24.58 -8.34 -74.12
C ILE A 330 26.11 -8.52 -74.09
N ASP A 331 26.65 -9.01 -72.98
CA ASP A 331 28.10 -9.21 -72.85
C ASP A 331 28.64 -10.26 -73.82
N ALA A 332 27.94 -11.39 -73.97
CA ALA A 332 28.31 -12.43 -74.92
C ALA A 332 28.31 -11.92 -76.36
N ARG A 333 27.33 -11.09 -76.74
CA ARG A 333 27.28 -10.47 -78.08
C ARG A 333 28.45 -9.51 -78.31
N ARG A 334 28.79 -8.66 -77.34
CA ARG A 334 29.93 -7.74 -77.46
C ARG A 334 31.26 -8.48 -77.54
N ARG A 335 31.41 -9.55 -76.76
CA ARG A 335 32.60 -10.42 -76.80
C ARG A 335 32.80 -11.06 -78.17
N ARG A 336 31.75 -11.59 -78.79
CA ARG A 336 31.80 -12.14 -80.15
C ARG A 336 32.15 -11.08 -81.20
N ALA A 337 31.70 -9.85 -80.99
CA ALA A 337 31.97 -8.73 -81.88
C ALA A 337 33.35 -8.06 -81.66
N GLY A 338 34.25 -8.66 -80.86
CA GLY A 338 35.56 -8.09 -80.55
C GLY A 338 35.51 -6.78 -79.74
N LYS A 339 34.36 -6.43 -79.17
CA LYS A 339 34.17 -5.21 -78.36
C LYS A 339 34.53 -5.50 -76.91
N ARG A 340 34.90 -4.44 -76.17
CA ARG A 340 35.16 -4.52 -74.72
C ARG A 340 33.97 -5.16 -74.00
N PHE A 341 34.26 -6.13 -73.13
CA PHE A 341 33.30 -6.95 -72.40
C PHE A 341 33.57 -6.88 -70.89
N LEU A 342 32.55 -7.17 -70.06
CA LEU A 342 32.53 -6.96 -68.61
C LEU A 342 32.78 -8.24 -67.78
N LEU A 343 32.39 -9.42 -68.28
CA LEU A 343 32.53 -10.69 -67.54
C LEU A 343 33.85 -11.39 -67.92
N PRO A 344 34.62 -12.01 -66.98
CA PRO A 344 34.38 -12.10 -65.54
C PRO A 344 34.74 -10.80 -64.80
N MET A 345 33.83 -10.33 -63.93
CA MET A 345 34.04 -9.10 -63.16
C MET A 345 35.15 -9.27 -62.11
N LYS A 346 35.86 -8.17 -61.78
CA LYS A 346 36.83 -8.14 -60.68
C LYS A 346 36.15 -8.53 -59.36
N LYS A 347 36.86 -9.24 -58.46
CA LYS A 347 36.32 -9.73 -57.18
C LYS A 347 35.69 -8.62 -56.31
N SER A 348 36.19 -7.39 -56.39
CA SER A 348 35.66 -6.21 -55.67
C SER A 348 34.35 -5.67 -56.26
N GLU A 349 34.12 -5.84 -57.56
CA GLU A 349 32.90 -5.43 -58.24
C GLU A 349 31.79 -6.47 -58.09
N ARG A 350 32.16 -7.75 -58.08
CA ARG A 350 31.21 -8.86 -57.90
C ARG A 350 30.44 -8.80 -56.57
N LYS A 351 31.07 -8.27 -55.50
CA LYS A 351 30.45 -8.04 -54.18
C LYS A 351 29.45 -6.87 -54.15
N LYS A 352 29.10 -6.27 -55.29
CA LYS A 352 28.10 -5.20 -55.36
C LYS A 352 26.85 -5.61 -56.12
N PHE A 353 26.84 -6.78 -56.75
CA PHE A 353 25.76 -7.20 -57.65
C PHE A 353 25.15 -8.52 -57.21
N ILE A 354 23.83 -8.61 -57.32
CA ILE A 354 23.04 -9.75 -56.85
C ILE A 354 22.53 -10.52 -58.06
N GLU A 355 22.63 -11.85 -58.01
CA GLU A 355 22.00 -12.72 -59.00
C GLU A 355 20.57 -13.08 -58.51
N PRO A 356 19.51 -12.71 -59.25
CA PRO A 356 18.13 -12.84 -58.78
C PRO A 356 17.74 -14.24 -58.31
N CYS A 357 18.20 -15.28 -59.02
CA CYS A 357 17.83 -16.68 -58.76
C CYS A 357 18.87 -17.46 -57.95
N SER A 358 19.89 -16.81 -57.40
CA SER A 358 20.93 -17.48 -56.61
C SER A 358 20.48 -17.68 -55.16
N LEU A 359 20.68 -18.85 -54.56
CA LEU A 359 20.38 -19.08 -53.13
C LEU A 359 21.39 -18.42 -52.18
N LYS A 360 22.47 -17.81 -52.70
CA LYS A 360 23.50 -17.18 -51.86
C LYS A 360 23.02 -15.81 -51.37
N ILE A 361 23.06 -15.61 -50.05
CA ILE A 361 22.75 -14.33 -49.40
C ILE A 361 23.95 -13.39 -49.52
N HIS A 362 23.68 -12.17 -49.97
CA HIS A 362 24.69 -11.13 -50.14
C HIS A 362 24.92 -10.37 -48.82
N PRO A 363 26.14 -9.89 -48.49
CA PRO A 363 26.41 -9.17 -47.24
C PRO A 363 25.51 -7.93 -47.02
N GLU A 364 25.09 -7.26 -48.09
CA GLU A 364 24.15 -6.13 -48.02
C GLU A 364 22.73 -6.57 -47.62
N GLU A 365 22.31 -7.80 -47.96
CA GLU A 365 21.02 -8.36 -47.57
C GLU A 365 21.04 -8.89 -46.12
N LEU A 366 22.24 -9.23 -45.62
CA LEU A 366 22.47 -9.70 -44.27
C LEU A 366 22.15 -8.64 -43.21
N LYS A 367 22.28 -7.35 -43.56
CA LYS A 367 21.85 -6.23 -42.73
C LYS A 367 20.33 -6.19 -42.52
N GLN A 368 19.56 -6.74 -43.46
CA GLN A 368 18.10 -6.83 -43.33
C GLN A 368 17.70 -8.04 -42.49
N VAL A 369 18.42 -9.16 -42.64
CA VAL A 369 18.28 -10.36 -41.80
C VAL A 369 18.61 -10.08 -40.34
N SER A 370 19.61 -9.24 -40.05
CA SER A 370 20.01 -8.94 -38.66
C SER A 370 18.91 -8.25 -37.85
N SER A 371 18.06 -7.45 -38.49
CA SER A 371 16.87 -6.87 -37.85
C SER A 371 15.83 -7.95 -37.50
N GLY A 372 15.59 -8.91 -38.40
CA GLY A 372 14.71 -10.06 -38.14
C GLY A 372 15.23 -10.99 -37.04
N VAL A 373 16.55 -11.24 -37.01
CA VAL A 373 17.20 -12.04 -35.95
C VAL A 373 17.07 -11.38 -34.58
N PHE A 374 17.24 -10.05 -34.50
CA PHE A 374 17.03 -9.33 -33.25
C PHE A 374 15.58 -9.41 -32.77
N GLN A 375 14.61 -9.29 -33.69
CA GLN A 375 13.20 -9.48 -33.36
C GLN A 375 12.95 -10.90 -32.85
N LEU A 376 13.46 -11.93 -33.52
CA LEU A 376 13.34 -13.32 -33.09
C LEU A 376 13.90 -13.52 -31.67
N LEU A 377 15.08 -12.96 -31.40
CA LEU A 377 15.72 -13.04 -30.09
C LEU A 377 14.88 -12.34 -29.00
N SER A 378 14.36 -11.14 -29.28
CA SER A 378 13.50 -10.40 -28.34
C SER A 378 12.17 -11.12 -28.03
N VAL A 379 11.52 -11.67 -29.06
CA VAL A 379 10.26 -12.42 -28.97
C VAL A 379 10.49 -13.73 -28.21
N SER A 380 11.57 -14.46 -28.52
CA SER A 380 11.93 -15.69 -27.84
C SER A 380 12.26 -15.46 -26.38
N LEU A 381 13.02 -14.41 -26.05
CA LEU A 381 13.35 -14.05 -24.68
C LEU A 381 12.09 -13.69 -23.88
N LEU A 382 11.21 -12.85 -24.42
CA LEU A 382 9.96 -12.46 -23.75
C LEU A 382 9.06 -13.68 -23.50
N SER A 383 8.89 -14.55 -24.52
CA SER A 383 8.10 -15.77 -24.37
C SER A 383 8.70 -16.70 -23.31
N PHE A 384 10.02 -16.87 -23.30
CA PHE A 384 10.69 -17.72 -22.30
C PHE A 384 10.50 -17.18 -20.88
N VAL A 385 10.69 -15.87 -20.67
CA VAL A 385 10.49 -15.23 -19.37
C VAL A 385 9.05 -15.41 -18.89
N LEU A 386 8.05 -15.13 -19.74
CA LEU A 386 6.64 -15.25 -19.35
C LEU A 386 6.24 -16.68 -19.04
N LEU A 387 6.72 -17.67 -19.80
CA LEU A 387 6.45 -19.08 -19.52
C LEU A 387 7.11 -19.54 -18.22
N ILE A 388 8.32 -19.06 -17.89
CA ILE A 388 8.95 -19.33 -16.60
C ILE A 388 8.19 -18.68 -15.45
N VAL A 389 7.74 -17.42 -15.62
CA VAL A 389 6.94 -16.75 -14.60
C VAL A 389 5.64 -17.50 -14.36
N ASP A 390 4.93 -17.89 -15.41
CA ASP A 390 3.69 -18.66 -15.30
C ASP A 390 3.91 -20.02 -14.61
N PHE A 391 4.94 -20.76 -15.04
CA PHE A 391 5.31 -22.05 -14.45
C PHE A 391 5.70 -21.92 -12.97
N SER A 392 6.55 -20.95 -12.63
CA SER A 392 6.97 -20.73 -11.25
C SER A 392 5.81 -20.27 -10.36
N LEU A 393 4.96 -19.36 -10.85
CA LEU A 393 3.76 -18.90 -10.15
C LEU A 393 2.81 -20.07 -9.88
N PHE A 394 2.54 -20.91 -10.89
CA PHE A 394 1.72 -22.11 -10.72
C PHE A 394 2.27 -23.03 -9.63
N HIS A 395 3.58 -23.33 -9.65
CA HIS A 395 4.20 -24.21 -8.66
C HIS A 395 4.17 -23.63 -7.25
N VAL A 396 4.48 -22.34 -7.10
CA VAL A 396 4.42 -21.67 -5.79
C VAL A 396 2.99 -21.68 -5.27
N LEU A 397 2.00 -21.32 -6.10
CA LEU A 397 0.59 -21.32 -5.69
C LEU A 397 0.07 -22.72 -5.40
N ASP A 398 0.54 -23.75 -6.08
CA ASP A 398 0.17 -25.13 -5.82
C ASP A 398 0.74 -25.63 -4.48
N ILE A 399 2.00 -25.31 -4.17
CA ILE A 399 2.60 -25.59 -2.85
C ILE A 399 1.84 -24.84 -1.76
N VAL A 400 1.58 -23.55 -1.96
CA VAL A 400 0.84 -22.72 -1.01
C VAL A 400 -0.57 -23.29 -0.82
N SER A 401 -1.31 -23.59 -1.88
CA SER A 401 -2.68 -24.13 -1.81
C SER A 401 -2.75 -25.45 -1.05
N ARG A 402 -1.76 -26.34 -1.25
CA ARG A 402 -1.66 -27.61 -0.50
C ARG A 402 -1.29 -27.44 0.97
N HIS A 403 -0.45 -26.46 1.31
CA HIS A 403 0.05 -26.28 2.69
C HIS A 403 -0.69 -25.21 3.52
N THR A 404 -1.59 -24.43 2.92
CA THR A 404 -2.38 -23.39 3.59
C THR A 404 -3.68 -23.88 4.20
N PHE A 405 -4.05 -25.14 4.00
CA PHE A 405 -5.19 -25.73 4.68
C PHE A 405 -4.94 -25.79 6.19
N THR A 406 -5.64 -24.94 6.92
CA THR A 406 -5.62 -24.89 8.39
C THR A 406 -7.04 -25.11 8.93
N GLN A 407 -7.15 -25.99 9.91
CA GLN A 407 -8.36 -26.17 10.72
C GLN A 407 -8.13 -25.45 12.05
N PHE A 408 -8.95 -24.43 12.32
CA PHE A 408 -8.89 -23.71 13.58
C PHE A 408 -9.91 -24.33 14.54
N ASN A 409 -9.39 -25.18 15.42
CA ASN A 409 -10.15 -25.80 16.51
C ASN A 409 -9.77 -25.12 17.83
N LEU A 410 -10.54 -24.12 18.25
CA LEU A 410 -10.35 -23.49 19.55
C LEU A 410 -11.44 -23.99 20.50
N THR A 411 -11.07 -24.90 21.40
CA THR A 411 -11.92 -25.35 22.52
C THR A 411 -11.42 -24.70 23.80
N SER A 412 -12.20 -23.75 24.33
CA SER A 412 -11.95 -23.12 25.62
C SER A 412 -13.07 -23.50 26.59
N SER A 413 -12.73 -24.15 27.69
CA SER A 413 -13.65 -24.43 28.79
C SER A 413 -13.17 -23.67 30.03
N HIS A 414 -14.00 -22.78 30.56
CA HIS A 414 -13.78 -22.20 31.87
C HIS A 414 -14.96 -22.54 32.79
N GLN A 415 -14.64 -22.83 34.04
CA GLN A 415 -15.60 -23.03 35.11
C GLN A 415 -15.11 -22.24 36.31
N VAL A 416 -15.74 -21.09 36.53
CA VAL A 416 -15.43 -20.20 37.65
C VAL A 416 -16.71 -20.11 38.48
N ASP A 417 -16.69 -20.64 39.70
CA ASP A 417 -17.79 -20.51 40.66
C ASP A 417 -17.28 -19.69 41.86
N ILE A 418 -17.82 -18.48 42.03
CA ILE A 418 -17.44 -17.58 43.11
C ILE A 418 -18.70 -17.24 43.89
N LYS A 419 -18.67 -17.52 45.19
CA LYS A 419 -19.78 -17.29 46.11
C LYS A 419 -19.46 -16.15 47.06
N VAL A 420 -20.30 -15.12 47.04
CA VAL A 420 -20.18 -13.94 47.92
C VAL A 420 -21.20 -14.07 49.07
N GLY A 421 -20.69 -14.17 50.31
CA GLY A 421 -21.51 -14.23 51.53
C GLY A 421 -21.90 -12.85 52.08
N GLY A 422 -22.96 -12.80 52.90
CA GLY A 422 -23.45 -11.60 53.59
C GLY A 422 -24.55 -10.84 52.85
N ASP A 423 -25.34 -10.05 53.59
CA ASP A 423 -26.52 -9.30 53.08
C ASP A 423 -26.32 -7.79 52.99
N SER A 424 -25.08 -7.32 53.12
CA SER A 424 -24.76 -5.90 52.99
C SER A 424 -24.94 -5.39 51.55
N MET A 425 -25.15 -4.08 51.40
CA MET A 425 -25.19 -3.40 50.10
C MET A 425 -23.96 -3.76 49.25
N MET A 426 -22.77 -3.76 49.87
CA MET A 426 -21.50 -4.12 49.21
C MET A 426 -21.45 -5.60 48.82
N ALA A 427 -21.93 -6.51 49.68
CA ALA A 427 -21.99 -7.94 49.36
C ALA A 427 -22.94 -8.21 48.18
N ARG A 428 -24.07 -7.49 48.09
CA ARG A 428 -24.99 -7.56 46.95
C ARG A 428 -24.36 -7.03 45.66
N LEU A 429 -23.67 -5.90 45.73
CA LEU A 429 -22.95 -5.31 44.59
C LEU A 429 -21.85 -6.27 44.09
N LEU A 430 -21.04 -6.81 44.99
CA LEU A 430 -20.02 -7.80 44.66
C LEU A 430 -20.62 -9.10 44.10
N ARG A 431 -21.74 -9.57 44.66
CA ARG A 431 -22.41 -10.78 44.17
C ARG A 431 -22.88 -10.61 42.72
N LYS A 432 -23.45 -9.45 42.38
CA LYS A 432 -23.90 -9.13 41.02
C LYS A 432 -22.72 -9.03 40.04
N THR A 433 -21.71 -8.23 40.37
CA THR A 433 -20.51 -8.10 39.51
C THR A 433 -19.79 -9.42 39.29
N VAL A 434 -19.73 -10.27 40.32
CA VAL A 434 -19.11 -11.60 40.25
C VAL A 434 -20.00 -12.63 39.57
N SER A 435 -21.33 -12.51 39.65
CA SER A 435 -22.27 -13.47 39.03
C SER A 435 -22.18 -13.49 37.51
N ALA A 436 -21.87 -12.36 36.88
CA ALA A 436 -21.59 -12.29 35.45
C ALA A 436 -20.31 -13.03 35.02
N PHE A 437 -19.36 -13.25 35.95
CA PHE A 437 -18.18 -14.10 35.76
C PHE A 437 -18.41 -15.55 36.21
N ASN A 438 -19.48 -15.81 36.96
CA ASN A 438 -19.90 -17.16 37.35
C ASN A 438 -20.60 -17.84 36.17
N SER A 439 -19.84 -18.05 35.09
CA SER A 439 -20.29 -18.75 33.90
C SER A 439 -19.43 -19.98 33.67
N SER A 440 -20.07 -21.11 33.48
CA SER A 440 -19.47 -22.27 32.84
C SER A 440 -19.80 -22.17 31.35
N SER A 441 -18.84 -21.78 30.52
CA SER A 441 -19.03 -21.85 29.07
C SER A 441 -17.92 -22.65 28.41
N SER A 442 -18.35 -23.65 27.63
CA SER A 442 -17.52 -24.35 26.67
C SER A 442 -17.67 -23.63 25.33
N LEU A 443 -16.66 -22.85 24.97
CA LEU A 443 -16.60 -22.19 23.68
C LEU A 443 -15.80 -23.09 22.73
N SER A 444 -16.50 -23.76 21.81
CA SER A 444 -15.88 -24.57 20.75
C SER A 444 -16.05 -23.87 19.41
N PHE A 445 -14.97 -23.29 18.89
CA PHE A 445 -14.91 -22.80 17.52
C PHE A 445 -14.30 -23.88 16.63
N HIS A 446 -15.06 -24.29 15.61
CA HIS A 446 -14.58 -25.14 14.53
C HIS A 446 -14.76 -24.38 13.24
N THR A 447 -13.65 -23.89 12.68
CA THR A 447 -13.67 -23.19 11.40
C THR A 447 -12.53 -23.65 10.50
N ASP A 448 -12.89 -23.94 9.26
CA ASP A 448 -11.99 -24.47 8.25
C ASP A 448 -11.81 -23.46 7.12
N ASN A 449 -10.59 -23.41 6.60
CA ASN A 449 -10.24 -22.45 5.57
C ASN A 449 -10.52 -22.92 4.12
N ARG A 450 -11.27 -24.01 3.94
CA ARG A 450 -11.49 -24.64 2.63
C ARG A 450 -12.19 -23.73 1.63
N VAL A 451 -13.04 -22.83 2.11
CA VAL A 451 -13.79 -21.89 1.26
C VAL A 451 -12.87 -20.87 0.59
N CYS A 452 -11.72 -20.55 1.20
CA CYS A 452 -10.77 -19.57 0.68
C CYS A 452 -9.64 -20.20 -0.15
N VAL A 453 -9.44 -21.52 -0.09
CA VAL A 453 -8.42 -22.21 -0.89
C VAL A 453 -8.97 -22.51 -2.28
N SER A 454 -8.36 -21.92 -3.31
CA SER A 454 -8.67 -22.19 -4.70
C SER A 454 -7.48 -22.83 -5.39
N PRO A 455 -7.68 -23.87 -6.22
CA PRO A 455 -6.60 -24.50 -6.95
C PRO A 455 -6.07 -23.55 -8.05
N PRO A 456 -4.75 -23.49 -8.28
CA PRO A 456 -4.19 -22.70 -9.38
C PRO A 456 -4.57 -23.28 -10.74
N SER A 457 -4.69 -22.43 -11.76
CA SER A 457 -4.96 -22.86 -13.13
C SER A 457 -3.65 -23.15 -13.88
N PRO A 458 -3.43 -24.39 -14.35
CA PRO A 458 -2.28 -24.71 -15.20
C PRO A 458 -2.47 -24.14 -16.60
N LEU A 459 -1.37 -23.75 -17.24
CA LEU A 459 -1.40 -23.33 -18.64
C LEU A 459 -1.64 -24.55 -19.55
N SER A 460 -2.57 -24.42 -20.49
CA SER A 460 -2.88 -25.50 -21.44
C SER A 460 -1.68 -25.84 -22.31
N ALA A 461 -1.44 -27.14 -22.54
CA ALA A 461 -0.39 -27.64 -23.43
C ALA A 461 -0.45 -27.00 -24.84
N GLY A 462 -1.66 -26.68 -25.33
CA GLY A 462 -1.84 -26.01 -26.61
C GLY A 462 -1.22 -24.61 -26.68
N VAL A 463 -1.15 -23.88 -25.56
CA VAL A 463 -0.56 -22.54 -25.52
C VAL A 463 0.96 -22.62 -25.63
N TYR A 464 1.61 -23.58 -24.96
CA TYR A 464 3.04 -23.83 -25.13
C TYR A 464 3.40 -24.15 -26.58
N VAL A 465 2.63 -25.03 -27.22
CA VAL A 465 2.80 -25.37 -28.64
C VAL A 465 2.58 -24.13 -29.52
N SER A 466 1.57 -23.31 -29.23
CA SER A 466 1.31 -22.07 -29.96
C SER A 466 2.47 -21.07 -29.84
N CYS A 467 3.04 -20.87 -28.65
CA CYS A 467 4.21 -20.01 -28.46
C CYS A 467 5.44 -20.51 -29.24
N VAL A 468 5.75 -21.80 -29.16
CA VAL A 468 6.87 -22.40 -29.91
C VAL A 468 6.63 -22.31 -31.42
N CYS A 469 5.43 -22.64 -31.88
CA CYS A 469 5.04 -22.52 -33.29
C CYS A 469 5.17 -21.07 -33.78
N PHE A 470 4.77 -20.09 -32.98
CA PHE A 470 4.89 -18.67 -33.34
C PHE A 470 6.36 -18.24 -33.46
N VAL A 471 7.22 -18.66 -32.54
CA VAL A 471 8.67 -18.38 -32.62
C VAL A 471 9.28 -19.00 -33.88
N LEU A 472 8.91 -20.25 -34.20
CA LEU A 472 9.35 -20.92 -35.44
C LEU A 472 8.83 -20.21 -36.69
N LEU A 473 7.59 -19.74 -36.68
CA LEU A 473 7.02 -18.95 -37.78
C LEU A 473 7.78 -17.64 -37.98
N VAL A 474 8.08 -16.91 -36.91
CA VAL A 474 8.87 -15.67 -36.97
C VAL A 474 10.27 -15.95 -37.54
N ALA A 475 10.90 -17.05 -37.14
CA ALA A 475 12.20 -17.47 -37.69
C ALA A 475 12.10 -17.77 -39.19
N LEU A 476 11.10 -18.55 -39.60
CA LEU A 476 10.84 -18.89 -40.99
C LEU A 476 10.60 -17.63 -41.84
N PHE A 477 9.71 -16.74 -41.40
CA PHE A 477 9.41 -15.49 -42.13
C PHE A 477 10.62 -14.56 -42.21
N SER A 478 11.47 -14.52 -41.19
CA SER A 478 12.72 -13.76 -41.21
C SER A 478 13.69 -14.28 -42.28
N CYS A 479 13.77 -15.60 -42.47
CA CYS A 479 14.56 -16.20 -43.55
C CYS A 479 13.94 -15.96 -44.93
N LEU A 480 12.62 -16.09 -45.04
CA LEU A 480 11.88 -15.88 -46.29
C LEU A 480 11.87 -14.41 -46.74
N GLN A 481 12.02 -13.46 -45.82
CA GLN A 481 12.01 -12.02 -46.10
C GLN A 481 12.98 -11.63 -47.24
N VAL A 482 14.20 -12.19 -47.24
CA VAL A 482 15.21 -11.93 -48.29
C VAL A 482 14.71 -12.38 -49.66
N TYR A 483 14.11 -13.58 -49.71
CA TYR A 483 13.60 -14.15 -50.95
C TYR A 483 12.35 -13.43 -51.44
N SER A 484 11.48 -12.98 -50.54
CA SER A 484 10.29 -12.19 -50.86
C SER A 484 10.64 -10.86 -51.52
N ILE A 485 11.71 -10.20 -51.08
CA ILE A 485 12.20 -8.95 -51.69
C ILE A 485 12.69 -9.20 -53.13
N ARG A 486 13.46 -10.28 -53.33
CA ARG A 486 13.91 -10.69 -54.67
C ARG A 486 12.76 -11.11 -55.56
N LEU A 487 11.75 -11.79 -55.02
CA LEU A 487 10.55 -12.18 -55.74
C LEU A 487 9.74 -10.97 -56.19
N ARG A 488 9.53 -9.98 -55.31
CA ARG A 488 8.89 -8.69 -55.65
C ARG A 488 9.57 -8.02 -56.86
N ARG A 489 10.90 -8.05 -56.89
CA ARG A 489 11.70 -7.55 -58.01
C ARG A 489 11.46 -8.33 -59.32
N VAL A 490 11.44 -9.67 -59.25
CA VAL A 490 11.20 -10.54 -60.41
C VAL A 490 9.79 -10.32 -60.98
N ILE A 491 8.79 -10.20 -60.11
CA ILE A 491 7.41 -9.89 -60.48
C ILE A 491 7.34 -8.55 -61.23
N ALA A 492 7.96 -7.49 -60.70
CA ALA A 492 7.99 -6.19 -61.36
C ALA A 492 8.69 -6.24 -62.74
N ALA A 493 9.77 -7.03 -62.86
CA ALA A 493 10.47 -7.23 -64.13
C ALA A 493 9.61 -7.97 -65.17
N PHE A 494 8.82 -8.96 -64.75
CA PHE A 494 7.93 -9.73 -65.60
C PHE A 494 6.81 -8.86 -66.20
N TYR A 495 6.14 -8.04 -65.38
CA TYR A 495 5.05 -7.17 -65.85
C TYR A 495 5.52 -5.94 -66.63
N ASN A 496 6.79 -5.53 -66.51
CA ASN A 496 7.32 -4.35 -67.19
C ASN A 496 8.59 -4.63 -68.05
N PRO A 497 8.51 -5.49 -69.08
CA PRO A 497 9.68 -5.98 -69.81
C PRO A 497 10.41 -4.89 -70.62
N LYS A 498 9.67 -3.93 -71.19
CA LYS A 498 10.26 -2.79 -71.92
C LYS A 498 11.09 -1.90 -71.00
N ARG A 499 10.59 -1.67 -69.78
CA ARG A 499 11.30 -0.87 -68.77
C ARG A 499 12.53 -1.64 -68.28
N GLU A 500 12.41 -2.94 -68.05
CA GLU A 500 13.52 -3.75 -67.57
C GLU A 500 14.70 -3.79 -68.55
N LYS A 501 14.44 -3.95 -69.85
CA LYS A 501 15.49 -3.86 -70.88
C LYS A 501 16.26 -2.52 -70.84
N LYS A 502 15.55 -1.39 -70.68
CA LYS A 502 16.17 -0.06 -70.56
C LYS A 502 17.05 0.04 -69.30
N ARG A 503 16.59 -0.51 -68.18
CA ARG A 503 17.32 -0.50 -66.91
C ARG A 503 18.59 -1.33 -66.95
N ILE A 504 18.54 -2.51 -67.57
CA ILE A 504 19.70 -3.37 -67.77
C ILE A 504 20.71 -2.73 -68.73
N LEU A 505 20.23 -2.12 -69.82
CA LEU A 505 21.10 -1.41 -70.77
C LEU A 505 21.81 -0.21 -70.10
N PHE A 506 21.07 0.56 -69.30
CA PHE A 506 21.62 1.66 -68.51
C PHE A 506 22.69 1.17 -67.54
N LEU A 507 22.42 0.10 -66.80
CA LEU A 507 23.37 -0.50 -65.87
C LEU A 507 24.64 -0.99 -66.59
N TYR A 508 24.49 -1.64 -67.73
CA TYR A 508 25.59 -2.14 -68.54
C TYR A 508 26.48 -1.00 -69.06
N ASN A 509 25.87 0.06 -69.61
CA ASN A 509 26.61 1.24 -70.08
C ASN A 509 27.32 1.99 -68.94
N LEU A 510 26.67 2.11 -67.78
CA LEU A 510 27.24 2.72 -66.58
C LEU A 510 28.48 1.96 -66.11
N LEU A 511 28.43 0.62 -66.13
CA LEU A 511 29.56 -0.22 -65.73
C LEU A 511 30.74 -0.12 -66.71
N ILE A 512 30.47 -0.13 -68.02
CA ILE A 512 31.51 0.07 -69.04
C ILE A 512 32.19 1.43 -68.86
N GLN A 513 31.42 2.51 -68.70
CA GLN A 513 31.97 3.86 -68.48
C GLN A 513 32.81 3.93 -67.20
N ARG A 514 32.39 3.23 -66.14
CA ARG A 514 33.14 3.17 -64.89
C ARG A 514 34.47 2.44 -65.05
N GLN A 515 34.50 1.35 -65.82
CA GLN A 515 35.75 0.65 -66.11
C GLN A 515 36.67 1.47 -67.01
N ILE A 516 36.14 2.19 -68.01
CA ILE A 516 36.92 3.09 -68.87
C ILE A 516 37.58 4.20 -68.03
N SER A 517 36.78 4.91 -67.23
CA SER A 517 37.28 5.99 -66.36
C SER A 517 38.24 5.50 -65.28
N SER A 518 38.06 4.26 -64.78
CA SER A 518 39.03 3.61 -63.87
C SER A 518 40.34 3.31 -64.59
N THR A 519 40.31 2.78 -65.82
CA THR A 519 41.53 2.49 -66.59
C THR A 519 42.25 3.77 -67.02
N ASP A 520 41.52 4.83 -67.37
CA ASP A 520 42.11 6.13 -67.72
C ASP A 520 42.72 6.81 -66.49
N SER A 521 42.09 6.69 -65.31
CA SER A 521 42.65 7.19 -64.05
C SER A 521 43.91 6.43 -63.62
N GLU A 522 43.95 5.11 -63.78
CA GLU A 522 45.16 4.28 -63.57
C GLU A 522 46.27 4.65 -64.57
N GLY A 523 45.92 4.93 -65.82
CA GLY A 523 46.83 5.44 -66.84
C GLY A 523 47.41 6.81 -66.51
N ILE A 524 46.60 7.74 -66.00
CA ILE A 524 47.03 9.09 -65.59
C ILE A 524 47.85 9.07 -64.30
N THR A 525 47.54 8.19 -63.34
CA THR A 525 48.38 8.03 -62.13
C THR A 525 49.73 7.37 -62.46
N SER A 526 49.75 6.38 -63.36
CA SER A 526 50.99 5.80 -63.88
C SER A 526 51.87 6.82 -64.63
N ARG A 527 51.27 7.64 -65.50
CA ARG A 527 52.00 8.69 -66.25
C ARG A 527 52.42 9.88 -65.37
N GLY A 528 51.61 10.23 -64.36
CA GLY A 528 51.89 11.30 -63.40
C GLY A 528 52.86 10.93 -62.26
N GLN A 529 53.25 9.65 -62.16
CA GLN A 529 54.19 9.16 -61.17
C GLN A 529 55.60 8.94 -61.73
N ARG A 530 55.78 9.09 -63.05
CA ARG A 530 57.08 9.00 -63.72
C ARG A 530 57.91 10.30 -63.72
N SER A 531 57.41 11.39 -63.15
CA SER A 531 58.21 12.60 -62.89
C SER A 531 57.61 13.46 -61.76
N ARG A 532 57.69 12.96 -60.53
CA ARG A 532 57.47 13.80 -59.33
C ARG A 532 58.54 13.49 -58.29
N THR A 533 59.52 14.38 -58.18
CA THR A 533 60.55 14.34 -57.15
C THR A 533 59.94 14.44 -55.76
N VAL A 534 60.58 13.78 -54.79
CA VAL A 534 60.18 13.65 -53.38
C VAL A 534 59.80 15.00 -52.74
N PHE A 535 60.40 16.10 -53.21
CA PHE A 535 60.15 17.46 -52.76
C PHE A 535 58.72 17.98 -53.01
N GLN A 536 58.05 17.54 -54.10
CA GLN A 536 56.67 17.95 -54.38
C GLN A 536 55.62 17.20 -53.54
N ARG A 537 55.96 16.02 -52.99
CA ARG A 537 55.08 15.26 -52.08
C ARG A 537 55.06 15.87 -50.67
N LEU A 538 56.20 16.38 -50.19
CA LEU A 538 56.31 17.07 -48.90
C LEU A 538 55.55 18.41 -48.88
N ARG A 539 55.67 19.22 -49.94
CA ARG A 539 55.00 20.53 -50.03
C ARG A 539 53.46 20.41 -50.03
N ARG A 540 52.89 19.35 -50.61
CA ARG A 540 51.44 19.08 -50.61
C ARG A 540 50.92 18.54 -49.27
N CYS A 541 51.78 17.87 -48.50
CA CYS A 541 51.43 17.40 -47.16
C CYS A 541 51.39 18.57 -46.17
N LEU A 542 52.34 19.52 -46.26
CA LEU A 542 52.30 20.76 -45.48
C LEU A 542 51.10 21.64 -45.84
N TYR A 543 50.74 21.75 -47.13
CA TYR A 543 49.58 22.57 -47.54
C TYR A 543 48.23 21.97 -47.07
N ARG A 544 48.11 20.63 -47.03
CA ARG A 544 46.91 19.99 -46.47
C ARG A 544 46.80 20.13 -44.95
N HIS A 545 47.93 20.18 -44.24
CA HIS A 545 47.90 20.39 -42.81
C HIS A 545 47.50 21.82 -42.44
N LEU A 546 47.93 22.83 -43.22
CA LEU A 546 47.50 24.23 -43.03
C LEU A 546 46.03 24.48 -43.41
N GLN A 547 45.47 23.74 -44.37
CA GLN A 547 44.08 23.95 -44.80
C GLN A 547 43.05 23.27 -43.89
N GLN A 548 43.50 22.41 -42.97
CA GLN A 548 42.64 21.74 -42.01
C GLN A 548 42.43 22.57 -40.72
N GLU A 549 43.27 23.58 -40.47
CA GLU A 549 43.05 24.56 -39.38
C GLU A 549 42.16 25.76 -39.80
N VAL A 550 42.00 26.04 -41.10
CA VAL A 550 41.26 27.22 -41.58
C VAL A 550 39.78 26.93 -41.89
N SER A 551 39.36 25.66 -41.92
CA SER A 551 37.97 25.29 -42.29
C SER A 551 36.97 25.26 -41.11
N ASP A 552 37.40 25.51 -39.88
CA ASP A 552 36.51 25.61 -38.70
C ASP A 552 35.88 27.00 -38.52
N SER A 553 36.18 27.96 -39.41
CA SER A 553 35.70 29.33 -39.32
C SER A 553 35.17 29.85 -40.65
N GLN A 554 33.97 29.44 -41.08
CA GLN A 554 33.03 30.32 -41.82
C GLN A 554 31.70 29.62 -42.16
N VAL A 555 30.65 30.10 -41.49
CA VAL A 555 29.24 29.90 -41.79
C VAL A 555 28.81 30.99 -42.76
N THR A 556 28.17 30.66 -43.89
CA THR A 556 27.41 31.63 -44.68
C THR A 556 26.08 31.06 -45.19
N HIS A 557 25.05 31.83 -44.87
CA HIS A 557 23.66 31.83 -45.32
C HIS A 557 23.53 31.82 -46.86
N TYR A 558 22.47 31.18 -47.37
CA TYR A 558 21.70 31.68 -48.52
C TYR A 558 20.24 31.23 -48.42
N ASP A 559 19.35 32.21 -48.56
CA ASP A 559 17.88 32.08 -48.68
C ASP A 559 17.44 31.49 -50.03
N PRO A 560 16.22 30.91 -50.11
CA PRO A 560 15.70 30.30 -51.32
C PRO A 560 14.85 31.28 -52.15
N ALA A 561 14.88 31.09 -53.47
CA ALA A 561 13.82 31.48 -54.40
C ALA A 561 13.16 30.20 -54.95
#